data_AF-A0AAU9EMI5-F1
#
_entry.id   AF-A0AAU9EMI5-F1
#
_cell.length_a   1.000
_cell.length_b   1.000
_cell.length_c   1.000
_cell.angle_alpha   90.00
_cell.angle_beta   90.00
_cell.angle_gamma   90.00
#
_symmetry.space_group_name_H-M   'P 1'
#
loop_
_entity.id
_entity.type
_entity.pdbx_description
1 polymer ?
#
loop_
_entity_poly.entity_id
_entity_poly.type
_entity_poly.pdbx_seq_one_letter_code
_entity_poly.pdbx_strand_id
1 'polypeptide(L)'
;MLPEEMKQIIETTDDANCLMDLAEAALSSGVDEYVDWGEKLFKIALDKTEDTNSLIGIGIKLARNRWVDLDDHAYDAFSKAADRANNASELKLTANYIALFQVLYDKKWAREVYQMAIEKAECMEDYLEIADSIAAADFIYDIPWAGELLRLAIESAVAIDKVPVIIHWIFEEDGSCREEWALPVFEEAVGMTIDEAFKKYRIMIARY
;
A
#
# COMPACT_ATOMS: atom_id res chain seq x y z
N MET A 1 38.51 -5.20 -2.44
CA MET A 1 38.28 -6.66 -2.64
C MET A 1 37.47 -7.09 -1.43
N LEU A 2 36.33 -7.77 -1.58
CA LEU A 2 35.62 -8.24 -0.38
C LEU A 2 36.50 -9.23 0.39
N PRO A 3 36.70 -9.05 1.71
CA PRO A 3 37.33 -10.04 2.57
C PRO A 3 36.72 -11.42 2.36
N GLU A 4 37.54 -12.46 2.35
CA GLU A 4 37.10 -13.81 1.95
C GLU A 4 36.04 -14.38 2.89
N GLU A 5 36.10 -14.02 4.16
CA GLU A 5 35.08 -14.29 5.19
C GLU A 5 33.71 -13.72 4.80
N MET A 6 33.67 -12.59 4.08
CA MET A 6 32.43 -11.93 3.65
C MET A 6 31.79 -12.60 2.44
N LYS A 7 32.59 -13.12 1.49
CA LYS A 7 32.05 -13.94 0.40
C LYS A 7 31.42 -15.21 0.95
N GLN A 8 32.09 -15.82 1.93
CA GLN A 8 31.59 -17.00 2.60
C GLN A 8 30.23 -16.73 3.27
N ILE A 9 30.07 -15.62 4.00
CA ILE A 9 28.78 -15.23 4.60
C ILE A 9 27.67 -15.09 3.54
N ILE A 10 27.96 -14.43 2.41
CA ILE A 10 27.00 -14.25 1.31
C ILE A 10 26.59 -15.60 0.71
N GLU A 11 27.54 -16.50 0.51
CA GLU A 11 27.30 -17.82 -0.08
C GLU A 11 26.58 -18.78 0.87
N THR A 12 26.75 -18.63 2.19
CA THR A 12 26.19 -19.56 3.18
C THR A 12 24.92 -19.07 3.86
N THR A 13 24.59 -17.78 3.77
CA THR A 13 23.44 -17.20 4.48
C THR A 13 22.26 -17.03 3.53
N ASP A 14 21.22 -17.84 3.74
CA ASP A 14 19.94 -17.69 3.05
C ASP A 14 18.95 -16.79 3.78
N ASP A 15 19.27 -16.37 5.00
CA ASP A 15 18.43 -15.47 5.79
C ASP A 15 18.59 -14.01 5.33
N ALA A 16 17.59 -13.52 4.61
CA ALA A 16 17.53 -12.14 4.15
C ALA A 16 17.58 -11.11 5.28
N ASN A 17 17.04 -11.42 6.47
CA ASN A 17 17.07 -10.49 7.61
C ASN A 17 18.48 -10.35 8.18
N CYS A 18 19.22 -11.45 8.27
CA CYS A 18 20.63 -11.42 8.67
C CYS A 18 21.48 -10.62 7.68
N LEU A 19 21.24 -10.78 6.38
CA LEU A 19 21.91 -9.98 5.34
C LEU A 19 21.54 -8.50 5.43
N MET A 20 20.28 -8.18 5.73
CA MET A 20 19.80 -6.82 5.95
C MET A 20 20.46 -6.13 7.15
N ASP A 21 20.54 -6.82 8.29
CA ASP A 21 21.17 -6.24 9.50
C ASP A 21 22.67 -6.00 9.29
N LEU A 22 23.35 -6.89 8.57
CA LEU A 22 24.75 -6.69 8.18
C LEU A 22 24.91 -5.54 7.20
N ALA A 23 24.01 -5.43 6.21
CA ALA A 23 24.01 -4.32 5.26
C ALA A 23 23.85 -2.98 5.97
N GLU A 24 22.87 -2.88 6.87
CA GLU A 24 22.62 -1.68 7.67
C GLU A 24 23.83 -1.29 8.52
N ALA A 25 24.44 -2.25 9.23
CA ALA A 25 25.63 -2.00 10.04
C ALA A 25 26.81 -1.51 9.20
N ALA A 26 26.96 -2.05 7.99
CA ALA A 26 28.01 -1.67 7.05
C ALA A 26 27.81 -0.24 6.51
N LEU A 27 26.60 0.07 6.05
CA LEU A 27 26.22 1.40 5.55
C LEU A 27 26.37 2.46 6.65
N SER A 28 26.03 2.12 7.88
CA SER A 28 26.13 3.01 9.04
C SER A 28 27.57 3.29 9.49
N SER A 29 28.56 2.52 9.02
CA SER A 29 29.95 2.65 9.49
C SER A 29 30.65 3.90 8.96
N GLY A 30 30.20 4.44 7.83
CA GLY A 30 30.84 5.58 7.14
C GLY A 30 32.23 5.29 6.57
N VAL A 31 32.67 4.03 6.56
CA VAL A 31 33.93 3.60 5.93
C VAL A 31 33.62 3.20 4.50
N ASP A 32 34.19 3.89 3.50
CA ASP A 32 33.89 3.70 2.08
C ASP A 32 33.88 2.22 1.64
N GLU A 33 34.87 1.44 2.08
CA GLU A 33 34.95 0.00 1.75
C GLU A 33 33.78 -0.83 2.31
N TYR A 34 33.27 -0.46 3.48
CA TYR A 34 32.11 -1.12 4.10
C TYR A 34 30.79 -0.60 3.53
N VAL A 35 30.71 0.66 3.10
CA VAL A 35 29.54 1.18 2.40
C VAL A 35 29.32 0.41 1.09
N ASP A 36 30.37 0.26 0.26
CA ASP A 36 30.33 -0.54 -0.98
C ASP A 36 29.88 -1.99 -0.75
N TRP A 37 30.21 -2.53 0.43
CA TRP A 37 29.80 -3.87 0.83
C TRP A 37 28.34 -3.90 1.30
N GLY A 38 27.93 -2.94 2.12
CA GLY A 38 26.56 -2.78 2.59
C GLY A 38 25.57 -2.68 1.43
N GLU A 39 25.91 -1.91 0.40
CA GLU A 39 25.12 -1.79 -0.84
C GLU A 39 24.89 -3.15 -1.53
N LYS A 40 25.92 -4.00 -1.57
CA LYS A 40 25.83 -5.32 -2.21
C LYS A 40 24.98 -6.27 -1.37
N LEU A 41 25.21 -6.30 -0.06
CA LEU A 41 24.43 -7.12 0.85
C LEU A 41 22.94 -6.74 0.82
N PHE A 42 22.67 -5.44 0.79
CA PHE A 42 21.32 -4.91 0.71
C PHE A 42 20.58 -5.45 -0.51
N LYS A 43 21.19 -5.32 -1.70
CA LYS A 43 20.61 -5.82 -2.96
C LYS A 43 20.35 -7.33 -2.92
N ILE A 44 21.31 -8.11 -2.39
CA ILE A 44 21.15 -9.56 -2.24
C ILE A 44 20.01 -9.89 -1.28
N ALA A 45 19.89 -9.17 -0.17
CA ALA A 45 18.84 -9.37 0.81
C ALA A 45 17.45 -9.07 0.23
N LEU A 46 17.30 -7.96 -0.50
CA LEU A 46 16.07 -7.65 -1.23
C LEU A 46 15.74 -8.74 -2.26
N ASP A 47 16.72 -9.20 -3.03
CA ASP A 47 16.51 -10.23 -4.04
C ASP A 47 16.08 -11.56 -3.42
N LYS A 48 16.62 -11.93 -2.26
CA LYS A 48 16.22 -13.13 -1.49
C LYS A 48 14.87 -12.98 -0.78
N THR A 49 14.35 -11.77 -0.59
CA THR A 49 13.09 -11.53 0.13
C THR A 49 11.91 -11.72 -0.83
N GLU A 50 11.25 -12.88 -0.80
CA GLU A 50 10.18 -13.21 -1.76
C GLU A 50 8.85 -12.49 -1.48
N ASP A 51 8.53 -12.29 -0.20
CA ASP A 51 7.25 -11.76 0.26
C ASP A 51 7.21 -10.21 0.19
N THR A 52 6.15 -9.69 -0.44
CA THR A 52 5.85 -8.26 -0.54
C THR A 52 5.80 -7.57 0.82
N ASN A 53 5.18 -8.18 1.83
CA ASN A 53 5.02 -7.55 3.15
C ASN A 53 6.36 -7.39 3.88
N SER A 54 7.27 -8.35 3.73
CA SER A 54 8.64 -8.26 4.25
C SER A 54 9.41 -7.14 3.57
N LEU A 55 9.27 -6.98 2.25
CA LEU A 55 9.88 -5.86 1.51
C LEU A 55 9.33 -4.50 1.97
N ILE A 56 8.01 -4.39 2.16
CA ILE A 56 7.36 -3.21 2.74
C ILE A 56 7.93 -2.93 4.13
N GLY A 57 8.05 -3.95 4.98
CA GLY A 57 8.61 -3.85 6.33
C GLY A 57 10.05 -3.32 6.32
N ILE A 58 10.87 -3.80 5.39
CA ILE A 58 12.23 -3.30 5.16
C ILE A 58 12.20 -1.83 4.76
N GLY A 59 11.37 -1.46 3.77
CA GLY A 59 11.23 -0.07 3.32
C GLY A 59 10.81 0.88 4.45
N ILE A 60 9.85 0.46 5.29
CA ILE A 60 9.43 1.23 6.48
C ILE A 60 10.57 1.37 7.49
N LYS A 61 11.31 0.30 7.77
CA LYS A 61 12.44 0.32 8.71
C LYS A 61 13.51 1.32 8.24
N LEU A 62 13.83 1.31 6.96
CA LEU A 62 14.85 2.17 6.36
C LEU A 62 14.41 3.64 6.34
N ALA A 63 13.21 3.94 5.84
CA ALA A 63 12.69 5.31 5.79
C ALA A 63 12.52 5.95 7.17
N ARG A 64 12.32 5.13 8.21
CA ARG A 64 12.20 5.60 9.60
C ARG A 64 13.54 5.70 10.32
N ASN A 65 14.63 5.21 9.73
CA ASN A 65 15.94 5.29 10.35
C ASN A 65 16.44 6.74 10.32
N ARG A 66 16.36 7.41 11.46
CA ARG A 66 16.78 8.83 11.58
C ARG A 66 18.27 9.02 11.79
N TRP A 67 19.03 7.92 11.91
CA TRP A 67 20.45 7.94 12.25
C TRP A 67 21.33 7.90 11.00
N VAL A 68 20.82 7.32 9.91
CA VAL A 68 21.52 7.16 8.63
C VAL A 68 20.52 7.48 7.52
N ASP A 69 20.93 8.30 6.56
CA ASP A 69 20.15 8.63 5.38
C ASP A 69 20.13 7.40 4.44
N LEU A 70 19.05 6.62 4.51
CA LEU A 70 18.81 5.39 3.75
C LEU A 70 17.52 5.50 2.93
N ASP A 71 17.12 6.74 2.58
CA ASP A 71 15.88 6.99 1.85
C ASP A 71 15.93 6.28 0.48
N ASP A 72 17.05 6.35 -0.24
CA ASP A 72 17.26 5.66 -1.51
C ASP A 72 17.05 4.12 -1.38
N HIS A 73 17.55 3.51 -0.29
CA HIS A 73 17.33 2.09 -0.01
C HIS A 73 15.87 1.77 0.32
N ALA A 74 15.16 2.69 0.98
CA ALA A 74 13.73 2.55 1.19
C ALA A 74 12.97 2.57 -0.15
N TYR A 75 13.31 3.48 -1.07
CA TYR A 75 12.75 3.49 -2.43
C TYR A 75 13.01 2.16 -3.15
N ASP A 76 14.22 1.61 -3.08
CA ASP A 76 14.53 0.31 -3.69
C ASP A 76 13.67 -0.83 -3.10
N ALA A 77 13.48 -0.86 -1.78
CA ALA A 77 12.65 -1.87 -1.12
C ALA A 77 11.18 -1.78 -1.52
N PHE A 78 10.61 -0.57 -1.55
CA PHE A 78 9.22 -0.34 -1.98
C PHE A 78 9.01 -0.59 -3.47
N SER A 79 9.99 -0.25 -4.32
CA SER A 79 9.97 -0.56 -5.75
C SER A 79 9.92 -2.08 -5.95
N LYS A 80 10.78 -2.83 -5.25
CA LYS A 80 10.78 -4.29 -5.29
C LYS A 80 9.46 -4.88 -4.77
N ALA A 81 8.86 -4.30 -3.73
CA ALA A 81 7.57 -4.71 -3.21
C ALA A 81 6.47 -4.51 -4.28
N ALA A 82 6.41 -3.35 -4.92
CA ALA A 82 5.45 -3.06 -5.99
C ALA A 82 5.61 -4.02 -7.18
N ASP A 83 6.85 -4.31 -7.59
CA ASP A 83 7.15 -5.24 -8.68
C ASP A 83 6.72 -6.69 -8.38
N ARG A 84 6.85 -7.12 -7.11
CA ARG A 84 6.51 -8.49 -6.67
C ARG A 84 5.04 -8.65 -6.25
N ALA A 85 4.32 -7.54 -6.06
CA ALA A 85 2.97 -7.58 -5.56
C ALA A 85 2.06 -8.45 -6.44
N ASN A 86 1.43 -9.46 -5.83
CA ASN A 86 0.64 -10.45 -6.56
C ASN A 86 -0.77 -9.95 -6.89
N ASN A 87 -1.32 -9.06 -6.06
CA ASN A 87 -2.70 -8.61 -6.12
C ASN A 87 -2.83 -7.10 -5.84
N ALA A 88 -4.03 -6.56 -6.04
CA ALA A 88 -4.36 -5.16 -5.80
C ALA A 88 -4.14 -4.73 -4.34
N SER A 89 -4.44 -5.62 -3.37
CA SER A 89 -4.31 -5.31 -1.95
C SER A 89 -2.85 -5.08 -1.52
N GLU A 90 -1.92 -5.89 -2.04
CA GLU A 90 -0.48 -5.74 -1.84
C GLU A 90 0.06 -4.43 -2.43
N LEU A 91 -0.37 -4.07 -3.64
CA LEU A 91 -0.01 -2.78 -4.26
C LEU A 91 -0.59 -1.59 -3.49
N LYS A 92 -1.86 -1.67 -3.09
CA LYS A 92 -2.52 -0.67 -2.25
C LYS A 92 -1.76 -0.46 -0.94
N LEU A 93 -1.40 -1.54 -0.25
CA LEU A 93 -0.64 -1.46 1.01
C LEU A 93 0.72 -0.81 0.79
N THR A 94 1.42 -1.18 -0.28
CA THR A 94 2.69 -0.55 -0.68
C THR A 94 2.51 0.96 -0.89
N ALA A 95 1.49 1.37 -1.65
CA ALA A 95 1.17 2.77 -1.91
C ALA A 95 0.82 3.56 -0.62
N ASN A 96 0.07 2.96 0.30
CA ASN A 96 -0.27 3.56 1.61
C ASN A 96 1.00 3.96 2.36
N TYR A 97 2.00 3.07 2.42
CA TYR A 97 3.25 3.36 3.13
C TYR A 97 4.14 4.35 2.38
N ILE A 98 4.18 4.32 1.05
CA ILE A 98 4.89 5.35 0.27
C ILE A 98 4.30 6.75 0.55
N ALA A 99 2.96 6.87 0.61
CA ALA A 99 2.26 8.14 0.85
C ALA A 99 2.35 8.64 2.30
N LEU A 100 2.67 7.76 3.26
CA LEU A 100 2.58 8.07 4.68
C LEU A 100 3.68 9.05 5.14
N PHE A 101 3.29 10.07 5.90
CA PHE A 101 4.20 11.14 6.33
C PHE A 101 5.38 10.69 7.20
N GLN A 102 5.25 9.56 7.90
CA GLN A 102 6.29 8.99 8.75
C GLN A 102 7.20 7.98 8.01
N VAL A 103 7.07 7.90 6.69
CA VAL A 103 7.80 6.95 5.85
C VAL A 103 8.45 7.77 4.73
N LEU A 104 7.95 7.73 3.49
CA LEU A 104 8.53 8.51 2.38
C LEU A 104 7.78 9.81 2.08
N TYR A 105 6.49 9.87 2.40
CA TYR A 105 5.61 10.98 2.03
C TYR A 105 5.63 11.32 0.52
N ASP A 106 5.98 10.37 -0.35
CA ASP A 106 6.01 10.57 -1.79
C ASP A 106 4.62 10.28 -2.38
N LYS A 107 3.72 11.25 -2.20
CA LYS A 107 2.35 11.15 -2.73
C LYS A 107 2.30 11.02 -4.25
N LYS A 108 3.32 11.50 -4.97
CA LYS A 108 3.35 11.40 -6.43
C LYS A 108 3.64 9.96 -6.84
N TRP A 109 4.64 9.33 -6.23
CA TRP A 109 4.94 7.93 -6.51
C TRP A 109 3.87 6.97 -5.99
N ALA A 110 3.33 7.22 -4.79
CA ALA A 110 2.20 6.45 -4.28
C ALA A 110 1.00 6.46 -5.24
N ARG A 111 0.74 7.58 -5.91
CA ARG A 111 -0.30 7.67 -6.96
C ARG A 111 -0.07 6.70 -8.11
N GLU A 112 1.17 6.54 -8.55
CA GLU A 112 1.55 5.59 -9.61
C GLU A 112 1.32 4.14 -9.15
N VAL A 113 1.68 3.83 -7.89
CA VAL A 113 1.47 2.48 -7.33
C VAL A 113 -0.02 2.18 -7.09
N TYR A 114 -0.84 3.16 -6.69
CA TYR A 114 -2.29 2.99 -6.64
C TYR A 114 -2.89 2.74 -8.03
N GLN A 115 -2.39 3.39 -9.09
CA GLN A 115 -2.83 3.10 -10.45
C GLN A 115 -2.55 1.64 -10.84
N MET A 116 -1.37 1.12 -10.50
CA MET A 116 -1.07 -0.31 -10.66
C MET A 116 -2.06 -1.19 -9.86
N ALA A 117 -2.43 -0.78 -8.64
CA ALA A 117 -3.41 -1.52 -7.83
C ALA A 117 -4.79 -1.55 -8.51
N ILE A 118 -5.23 -0.43 -9.08
CA ILE A 118 -6.49 -0.31 -9.83
C ILE A 118 -6.49 -1.20 -11.07
N GLU A 119 -5.37 -1.27 -11.79
CA GLU A 119 -5.21 -2.14 -12.96
C GLU A 119 -5.25 -3.63 -12.60
N LYS A 120 -4.82 -3.99 -11.38
CA LYS A 120 -4.89 -5.35 -10.84
C LYS A 120 -6.19 -5.68 -10.10
N ALA A 121 -7.09 -4.72 -9.90
CA ALA A 121 -8.34 -4.96 -9.20
C ALA A 121 -9.19 -5.96 -9.99
N GLU A 122 -9.63 -7.03 -9.34
CA GLU A 122 -10.41 -8.10 -9.97
C GLU A 122 -11.89 -8.05 -9.55
N CYS A 123 -12.18 -7.37 -8.44
CA CYS A 123 -13.52 -7.30 -7.89
C CYS A 123 -13.89 -5.90 -7.39
N MET A 124 -15.18 -5.73 -7.13
CA MET A 124 -15.73 -4.48 -6.61
C MET A 124 -15.08 -4.08 -5.27
N GLU A 125 -14.83 -5.07 -4.42
CA GLU A 125 -14.23 -4.89 -3.11
C GLU A 125 -12.81 -4.32 -3.21
N ASP A 126 -12.01 -4.70 -4.22
CA ASP A 126 -10.70 -4.09 -4.47
C ASP A 126 -10.81 -2.59 -4.75
N TYR A 127 -11.75 -2.18 -5.61
CA TYR A 127 -11.98 -0.76 -5.91
C TYR A 127 -12.41 0.03 -4.66
N LEU A 128 -13.26 -0.55 -3.81
CA LEU A 128 -13.67 0.10 -2.56
C LEU A 128 -12.49 0.29 -1.60
N GLU A 129 -11.68 -0.74 -1.40
CA GLU A 129 -10.51 -0.65 -0.51
C GLU A 129 -9.47 0.36 -1.00
N ILE A 130 -9.23 0.42 -2.32
CA ILE A 130 -8.32 1.40 -2.90
C ILE A 130 -8.91 2.81 -2.78
N ALA A 131 -10.20 2.99 -3.05
CA ALA A 131 -10.88 4.28 -2.91
C ALA A 131 -10.79 4.82 -1.48
N ASP A 132 -10.99 3.96 -0.48
CA ASP A 132 -10.86 4.34 0.93
C ASP A 132 -9.44 4.86 1.24
N SER A 133 -8.43 4.16 0.75
CA SER A 133 -7.03 4.56 0.94
C SER A 133 -6.71 5.88 0.23
N ILE A 134 -7.21 6.09 -0.98
CA ILE A 134 -7.02 7.36 -1.71
C ILE A 134 -7.72 8.53 -0.99
N ALA A 135 -8.89 8.28 -0.40
CA ALA A 135 -9.66 9.27 0.35
C ALA A 135 -9.07 9.59 1.75
N ALA A 136 -8.18 8.73 2.28
CA ALA A 136 -7.65 8.89 3.62
C ALA A 136 -6.67 10.08 3.73
N ALA A 137 -6.83 10.86 4.80
CA ALA A 137 -6.01 12.06 5.07
C ALA A 137 -4.52 11.76 5.26
N ASP A 138 -4.20 10.59 5.80
CA ASP A 138 -2.83 10.14 6.06
C ASP A 138 -2.08 9.74 4.78
N PHE A 139 -2.80 9.52 3.67
CA PHE A 139 -2.24 9.08 2.40
C PHE A 139 -2.38 10.18 1.33
N ILE A 140 -3.18 9.98 0.29
CA ILE A 140 -3.31 10.94 -0.81
C ILE A 140 -4.29 12.07 -0.48
N TYR A 141 -5.44 11.74 0.12
CA TYR A 141 -6.58 12.64 0.35
C TYR A 141 -7.14 13.25 -0.94
N ASP A 142 -7.31 12.44 -1.98
CA ASP A 142 -7.91 12.85 -3.26
C ASP A 142 -9.35 12.32 -3.36
N ILE A 143 -10.26 13.03 -2.69
CA ILE A 143 -11.69 12.68 -2.64
C ILE A 143 -12.33 12.56 -4.04
N PRO A 144 -12.09 13.49 -5.00
CA PRO A 144 -12.59 13.32 -6.36
C PRO A 144 -12.16 12.01 -7.01
N TRP A 145 -10.89 11.62 -6.88
CA TRP A 145 -10.39 10.38 -7.45
C TRP A 145 -10.95 9.14 -6.75
N ALA A 146 -11.06 9.14 -5.42
CA ALA A 146 -11.74 8.08 -4.69
C ALA A 146 -13.20 7.91 -5.13
N GLY A 147 -13.90 9.01 -5.42
CA GLY A 147 -15.25 9.01 -5.99
C GLY A 147 -15.33 8.38 -7.38
N GLU A 148 -14.31 8.54 -8.23
CA GLU A 148 -14.23 7.84 -9.51
C GLU A 148 -14.14 6.32 -9.33
N LEU A 149 -13.32 5.84 -8.39
CA LEU A 149 -13.22 4.41 -8.09
C LEU A 149 -14.52 3.86 -7.49
N LEU A 150 -15.20 4.62 -6.64
CA LEU A 150 -16.50 4.22 -6.11
C LEU A 150 -17.54 4.09 -7.23
N ARG A 151 -17.51 4.95 -8.26
CA ARG A 151 -18.37 4.79 -9.43
C ARG A 151 -18.05 3.49 -10.19
N LEU A 152 -16.77 3.18 -10.40
CA LEU A 152 -16.35 1.91 -11.02
C LEU A 152 -16.81 0.69 -10.19
N ALA A 153 -16.68 0.77 -8.87
CA ALA A 153 -17.19 -0.23 -7.93
C ALA A 153 -18.70 -0.42 -8.13
N ILE A 154 -19.49 0.67 -8.12
CA ILE A 154 -20.95 0.61 -8.30
C ILE A 154 -21.33 0.05 -9.68
N GLU A 155 -20.68 0.48 -10.76
CA GLU A 155 -20.94 -0.03 -12.11
C GLU A 155 -20.68 -1.54 -12.20
N SER A 156 -19.59 -2.02 -11.59
CA SER A 156 -19.30 -3.46 -11.48
C SER A 156 -20.32 -4.20 -10.59
N ALA A 157 -20.86 -3.53 -9.57
CA ALA A 157 -21.80 -4.09 -8.60
C ALA A 157 -23.24 -4.19 -9.11
N VAL A 158 -23.71 -3.22 -9.90
CA VAL A 158 -25.09 -3.17 -10.43
C VAL A 158 -25.35 -4.34 -11.37
N ALA A 159 -24.31 -4.84 -12.05
CA ALA A 159 -24.39 -6.06 -12.83
C ALA A 159 -24.64 -7.33 -11.98
N ILE A 160 -24.40 -7.27 -10.65
CA ILE A 160 -24.34 -8.42 -9.74
C ILE A 160 -25.26 -8.26 -8.49
N ASP A 161 -26.08 -7.20 -8.42
CA ASP A 161 -26.95 -6.86 -7.26
C ASP A 161 -26.20 -6.74 -5.92
N LYS A 162 -24.97 -6.21 -5.95
CA LYS A 162 -24.12 -6.03 -4.75
C LYS A 162 -24.28 -4.65 -4.07
N VAL A 163 -25.32 -3.89 -4.41
CA VAL A 163 -25.59 -2.56 -3.81
C VAL A 163 -25.63 -2.59 -2.26
N PRO A 164 -26.20 -3.61 -1.59
CA PRO A 164 -26.17 -3.69 -0.12
C PRO A 164 -24.76 -3.76 0.49
N VAL A 165 -23.78 -4.33 -0.22
CA VAL A 165 -22.39 -4.43 0.25
C VAL A 165 -21.74 -3.05 0.29
N ILE A 166 -21.95 -2.24 -0.76
CA ILE A 166 -21.45 -0.86 -0.82
C ILE A 166 -22.08 -0.02 0.28
N ILE A 167 -23.39 -0.17 0.48
CA ILE A 167 -24.10 0.51 1.57
C ILE A 167 -23.49 0.12 2.93
N HIS A 168 -23.26 -1.17 3.17
CA HIS A 168 -22.64 -1.60 4.42
C HIS A 168 -21.26 -0.96 4.59
N TRP A 169 -20.40 -1.01 3.57
CA TRP A 169 -19.07 -0.42 3.58
C TRP A 169 -19.08 1.10 3.87
N ILE A 170 -20.03 1.85 3.32
CA ILE A 170 -20.20 3.30 3.61
C ILE A 170 -20.47 3.53 5.11
N PHE A 171 -21.26 2.65 5.75
CA PHE A 171 -21.78 2.85 7.11
C PHE A 171 -21.15 1.94 8.18
N GLU A 172 -20.07 1.21 7.90
CA GLU A 172 -19.31 0.47 8.92
C GLU A 172 -18.79 1.41 10.04
N GLU A 173 -18.44 0.90 11.23
CA GLU A 173 -18.20 1.71 12.45
C GLU A 173 -17.10 2.80 12.32
N ASP A 174 -16.17 2.66 11.38
CA ASP A 174 -15.15 3.65 11.00
C ASP A 174 -15.60 4.59 9.85
N GLY A 175 -16.77 4.33 9.27
CA GLY A 175 -17.32 4.93 8.06
C GLY A 175 -17.93 6.33 8.21
N SER A 176 -17.97 6.93 9.41
CA SER A 176 -18.40 8.33 9.54
C SER A 176 -17.61 9.30 8.64
N CYS A 177 -16.34 8.99 8.37
CA CYS A 177 -15.52 9.73 7.41
C CYS A 177 -15.84 9.38 5.95
N ARG A 178 -16.30 8.15 5.67
CA ARG A 178 -16.68 7.71 4.33
C ARG A 178 -18.02 8.28 3.90
N GLU A 179 -19.00 8.32 4.80
CA GLU A 179 -20.35 8.82 4.53
C GLU A 179 -20.32 10.21 3.85
N GLU A 180 -19.50 11.13 4.36
CA GLU A 180 -19.42 12.50 3.86
C GLU A 180 -19.08 12.58 2.36
N TRP A 181 -18.20 11.73 1.87
CA TRP A 181 -17.73 11.78 0.48
C TRP A 181 -18.34 10.70 -0.42
N ALA A 182 -18.59 9.50 0.12
CA ALA A 182 -19.06 8.36 -0.64
C ALA A 182 -20.57 8.40 -0.89
N LEU A 183 -21.36 8.95 0.03
CA LEU A 183 -22.81 8.98 -0.08
C LEU A 183 -23.31 9.78 -1.30
N PRO A 184 -22.82 11.01 -1.57
CA PRO A 184 -23.27 11.76 -2.75
C PRO A 184 -22.94 11.04 -4.06
N VAL A 185 -21.77 10.41 -4.14
CA VAL A 185 -21.32 9.64 -5.30
C VAL A 185 -22.19 8.39 -5.49
N PHE A 186 -22.53 7.71 -4.39
CA PHE A 186 -23.41 6.56 -4.41
C PHE A 186 -24.82 6.93 -4.92
N GLU A 187 -25.43 7.98 -4.37
CA GLU A 187 -26.78 8.40 -4.76
C GLU A 187 -26.84 8.84 -6.22
N GLU A 188 -25.80 9.55 -6.69
CA GLU A 188 -25.64 9.91 -8.10
C GLU A 188 -25.56 8.68 -9.00
N ALA A 189 -24.67 7.74 -8.68
CA ALA A 189 -24.38 6.58 -9.52
C ALA A 189 -25.54 5.55 -9.56
N VAL A 190 -26.23 5.36 -8.43
CA VAL A 190 -27.36 4.41 -8.35
C VAL A 190 -28.68 5.08 -8.75
N GLY A 191 -28.76 6.41 -8.74
CA GLY A 191 -29.96 7.16 -9.10
C GLY A 191 -31.10 7.02 -8.09
N MET A 192 -30.76 6.77 -6.82
CA MET A 192 -31.71 6.68 -5.71
C MET A 192 -31.09 7.27 -4.45
N THR A 193 -31.93 7.83 -3.58
CA THR A 193 -31.45 8.27 -2.27
C THR A 193 -31.13 7.07 -1.38
N ILE A 194 -30.34 7.29 -0.33
CA ILE A 194 -30.00 6.21 0.59
C ILE A 194 -31.22 5.63 1.31
N ASP A 195 -32.22 6.46 1.62
CA ASP A 195 -33.48 6.02 2.24
C ASP A 195 -34.29 5.12 1.29
N GLU A 196 -34.30 5.45 -0.01
CA GLU A 196 -34.90 4.62 -1.06
C GLU A 196 -34.16 3.28 -1.18
N ALA A 197 -32.82 3.31 -1.14
CA ALA A 197 -32.00 2.11 -1.18
C ALA A 197 -32.24 1.21 0.04
N PHE A 198 -32.26 1.75 1.26
CA PHE A 198 -32.58 0.99 2.47
C PHE A 198 -33.95 0.32 2.37
N LYS A 199 -34.96 1.05 1.90
CA LYS A 199 -36.31 0.50 1.71
C LYS A 199 -36.34 -0.59 0.64
N LYS A 200 -35.67 -0.38 -0.50
CA LYS A 200 -35.62 -1.33 -1.62
C LYS A 200 -34.95 -2.63 -1.22
N TYR A 201 -33.78 -2.55 -0.59
CA TYR A 201 -32.96 -3.71 -0.22
C TYR A 201 -33.26 -4.27 1.18
N ARG A 202 -34.24 -3.68 1.89
CA ARG A 202 -34.64 -4.08 3.26
C ARG A 202 -33.46 -4.09 4.25
N ILE A 203 -32.53 -3.17 4.07
CA ILE A 203 -31.36 -3.03 4.94
C ILE A 203 -31.83 -2.36 6.24
N MET A 204 -31.54 -2.99 7.37
CA MET A 204 -31.73 -2.39 8.69
C MET A 204 -30.36 -2.03 9.25
N ILE A 205 -29.96 -0.77 9.14
CA ILE A 205 -28.80 -0.26 9.89
C ILE A 205 -29.34 0.30 11.20
N ALA A 206 -28.81 -0.18 12.33
CA ALA A 206 -29.05 0.46 13.61
C ALA A 206 -28.29 1.80 13.59
N ARG A 207 -28.98 2.89 13.23
CA ARG A 207 -28.46 4.24 13.49
C ARG A 207 -28.45 4.42 15.01
N TYR A 208 -27.26 4.32 15.62
CA TYR A 208 -27.05 4.58 17.05
C TYR A 208 -27.02 6.09 17.33
#